data_AF-A0A7M3V7I9-F1
#
_entry.id   AF-A0A7M3V7I9-F1
#
_cell.length_a   1.000
_cell.length_b   1.000
_cell.length_c   1.000
_cell.angle_alpha   90.00
_cell.angle_beta   90.00
_cell.angle_gamma   90.00
#
_symmetry.space_group_name_H-M   'P 1'
#
loop_
_entity.id
_entity.type
_entity.pdbx_description
1 polymer ?
#
loop_
_entity_poly.entity_id
_entity_poly.type
_entity_poly.pdbx_seq_one_letter_code
_entity_poly.pdbx_strand_id
1 'polypeptide(L)'
;MSTWANLGLQDSSSPLMEQLIFFHDHTLLILVMITILVGYLMIMLLFNKYVNRYLLHGQTIEIIWTILPAIILLFIAMPSLRLLYLLDEINEPSITLKTIGHQWYWSYEYSDFNNIEFDSYMIPTNELSLNSFRLLDVDNRVVLPMNSQIRILVTAADVIHSWTIPALGVKVDGTPGRLNQTNFLINRPGLFYGQCSEICGANHSFMPIVIESIPVNYFIKWISNNMNS
;
A
#
# COMPACT_ATOMS: atom_id res chain seq x y z
N MET A 1 4.03 10.09 5.01
CA MET A 1 5.33 9.56 4.54
C MET A 1 6.01 8.85 5.70
N SER A 2 6.97 7.98 5.42
CA SER A 2 7.79 7.34 6.46
C SER A 2 8.63 8.37 7.22
N THR A 3 8.60 8.32 8.55
CA THR A 3 9.47 9.11 9.42
C THR A 3 10.74 8.33 9.76
N TRP A 4 11.76 9.04 10.22
CA TRP A 4 13.02 8.44 10.65
C TRP A 4 12.79 7.45 11.80
N ALA A 5 13.45 6.30 11.73
CA ALA A 5 13.34 5.22 12.72
C ALA A 5 11.90 4.72 12.95
N ASN A 6 11.01 4.84 11.97
CA ASN A 6 9.68 4.26 12.06
C ASN A 6 9.76 2.73 12.03
N LEU A 7 9.12 2.07 13.00
CA LEU A 7 9.06 0.61 13.11
C LEU A 7 7.75 0.03 12.56
N GLY A 8 6.69 0.85 12.50
CA GLY A 8 5.37 0.43 12.06
C GLY A 8 5.06 0.80 10.62
N LEU A 9 3.79 0.58 10.25
CA LEU A 9 3.23 1.10 9.00
C LEU A 9 3.13 2.64 9.05
N GLN A 10 2.95 3.28 7.89
CA GLN A 10 2.66 4.72 7.87
C GLN A 10 1.24 4.97 8.40
N ASP A 11 1.01 6.15 8.98
CA ASP A 11 -0.31 6.56 9.44
C ASP A 11 -1.34 6.49 8.31
N SER A 12 -2.41 5.74 8.54
CA SER A 12 -3.49 5.56 7.57
C SER A 12 -4.16 6.88 7.20
N SER A 13 -4.43 7.04 5.90
CA SER A 13 -5.22 8.13 5.31
C SER A 13 -6.49 7.65 4.61
N SER A 14 -6.81 6.35 4.68
CA SER A 14 -8.01 5.75 4.08
C SER A 14 -8.67 4.78 5.07
N PRO A 15 -10.00 4.57 5.02
CA PRO A 15 -10.66 3.60 5.90
C PRO A 15 -10.10 2.19 5.71
N LEU A 16 -9.75 1.82 4.48
CA LEU A 16 -9.20 0.52 4.12
C LEU A 16 -7.81 0.29 4.71
N MET A 17 -6.93 1.29 4.65
CA MET A 17 -5.60 1.19 5.26
C MET A 17 -5.69 1.08 6.79
N GLU A 18 -6.68 1.69 7.42
CA GLU A 18 -6.92 1.51 8.85
C GLU A 18 -7.30 0.06 9.19
N GLN A 19 -8.19 -0.55 8.40
CA GLN A 19 -8.53 -1.97 8.55
C GLN A 19 -7.33 -2.90 8.28
N LEU A 20 -6.46 -2.55 7.32
CA LEU A 20 -5.22 -3.27 7.06
C LEU A 20 -4.26 -3.20 8.26
N ILE A 21 -4.15 -2.03 8.94
CA ILE A 21 -3.34 -1.89 10.16
C ILE A 21 -3.92 -2.77 11.28
N PHE A 22 -5.24 -2.76 11.51
CA PHE A 22 -5.85 -3.64 12.52
C PHE A 22 -5.64 -5.13 12.22
N PHE A 23 -5.74 -5.52 10.95
CA PHE A 23 -5.48 -6.90 10.54
C PHE A 23 -4.00 -7.29 10.70
N HIS A 24 -3.09 -6.38 10.38
CA HIS A 24 -1.66 -6.53 10.61
C HIS A 24 -1.37 -6.76 12.11
N ASP A 25 -1.93 -5.92 12.98
CA ASP A 25 -1.69 -6.01 14.43
C ASP A 25 -2.26 -7.30 15.03
N HIS A 26 -3.45 -7.73 14.59
CA HIS A 26 -4.02 -9.02 14.96
C HIS A 26 -3.12 -10.20 14.55
N THR A 27 -2.60 -10.16 13.32
CA THR A 27 -1.71 -11.21 12.82
C THR A 27 -0.36 -11.19 13.55
N LEU A 28 0.20 -10.01 13.79
CA LEU A 28 1.46 -9.83 14.51
C LEU A 28 1.36 -10.33 15.95
N LEU A 29 0.25 -10.07 16.64
CA LEU A 29 -0.01 -10.59 17.99
C LEU A 29 0.08 -12.12 18.02
N ILE A 30 -0.59 -12.80 17.08
CA ILE A 30 -0.56 -14.26 16.97
C ILE A 30 0.86 -14.76 16.69
N LEU A 31 1.58 -14.13 15.76
CA LEU A 31 2.97 -14.50 15.44
C LEU A 31 3.90 -14.32 16.63
N VAL A 32 3.76 -13.24 17.40
CA VAL A 32 4.53 -13.00 18.62
C VAL A 32 4.23 -14.06 19.69
N MET A 33 2.97 -14.46 19.86
CA MET A 33 2.63 -15.55 20.79
C MET A 33 3.30 -16.87 20.39
N ILE A 34 3.30 -17.21 19.10
CA ILE A 34 3.94 -18.43 18.58
C ILE A 34 5.45 -18.36 18.75
N THR A 35 6.09 -17.23 18.41
CA THR A 35 7.55 -17.10 18.52
C THR A 35 8.02 -17.15 19.97
N ILE A 36 7.28 -16.55 20.91
CA ILE A 36 7.56 -16.67 22.35
C ILE A 36 7.39 -18.12 22.83
N LEU A 37 6.32 -18.81 22.41
CA LEU A 37 6.08 -20.21 22.78
C LEU A 37 7.20 -21.12 22.29
N VAL A 38 7.57 -21.03 21.00
CA VAL A 38 8.63 -21.84 20.41
C VAL A 38 9.98 -21.47 21.01
N GLY A 39 10.27 -20.18 21.19
CA GLY A 39 11.49 -19.70 21.83
C GLY A 39 11.64 -20.23 23.26
N TYR A 40 10.55 -20.20 24.04
CA TYR A 40 10.52 -20.78 25.38
C TYR A 40 10.79 -22.29 25.38
N LEU A 41 10.14 -23.06 24.51
CA LEU A 41 10.36 -24.50 24.39
C LEU A 41 11.81 -24.83 24.01
N MET A 42 12.38 -24.09 23.06
CA MET A 42 13.77 -24.25 22.65
C MET A 42 14.74 -23.98 23.79
N ILE A 43 14.55 -22.89 24.53
CA ILE A 43 15.36 -22.54 25.70
C ILE A 43 15.26 -23.64 26.76
N MET A 44 14.06 -24.10 27.07
CA MET A 44 13.83 -25.16 28.07
C MET A 44 14.52 -26.46 27.69
N LEU A 45 14.47 -26.85 26.40
CA LEU A 45 15.14 -28.06 25.91
C LEU A 45 16.67 -27.96 25.98
N LEU A 46 17.25 -26.78 25.70
CA LEU A 46 18.69 -26.56 25.78
C LEU A 46 19.24 -26.68 27.20
N PHE A 47 18.47 -26.26 28.21
CA PHE A 47 18.89 -26.31 29.62
C PHE A 47 18.43 -27.59 30.34
N ASN A 48 17.70 -28.49 29.68
CA ASN A 48 17.23 -29.72 30.28
C ASN A 48 18.36 -30.75 30.44
N LYS A 49 18.58 -31.22 31.66
CA LYS A 49 19.59 -32.25 31.97
C LYS A 49 19.06 -33.68 31.89
N TYR A 50 17.73 -33.86 31.88
CA TYR A 50 17.11 -35.18 31.88
C TYR A 50 17.04 -35.74 30.46
N VAL A 51 17.47 -37.00 30.30
CA VAL A 51 17.51 -37.68 29.01
C VAL A 51 16.44 -38.78 28.99
N ASN A 52 15.58 -38.77 27.97
CA ASN A 52 14.65 -39.86 27.69
C ASN A 52 14.87 -40.37 26.25
N ARG A 53 15.44 -41.57 26.11
CA ARG A 53 15.75 -42.19 24.81
C ARG A 53 14.65 -43.11 24.27
N TYR A 54 13.66 -43.45 25.10
CA TYR A 54 12.63 -44.42 24.74
C TYR A 54 11.36 -43.77 24.17
N LEU A 55 11.31 -42.43 24.10
CA LEU A 55 10.22 -41.69 23.47
C LEU A 55 10.36 -41.69 21.95
N LEU A 56 9.98 -42.80 21.30
CA LEU A 56 10.08 -42.97 19.85
C LEU A 56 8.81 -42.56 19.09
N HIS A 57 7.65 -42.61 19.73
CA HIS A 57 6.36 -42.29 19.11
C HIS A 57 5.47 -41.46 20.05
N GLY A 58 4.70 -40.53 19.47
CA GLY A 58 3.86 -39.61 20.22
C GLY A 58 2.62 -39.18 19.44
N GLN A 59 1.78 -40.13 19.04
CA GLN A 59 0.60 -39.82 18.21
C GLN A 59 -0.32 -38.76 18.84
N THR A 60 -0.43 -38.72 20.17
CA THR A 60 -1.23 -37.70 20.87
C THR A 60 -0.64 -36.29 20.71
N ILE A 61 0.69 -36.10 20.81
CA ILE A 61 1.32 -34.80 20.59
C ILE A 61 1.24 -34.39 19.12
N GLU A 62 1.35 -35.36 18.21
CA GLU A 62 1.20 -35.15 16.77
C GLU A 62 -0.18 -34.59 16.41
N ILE A 63 -1.24 -35.17 16.97
CA ILE A 63 -2.61 -34.69 16.78
C ILE A 63 -2.74 -33.25 17.33
N ILE A 64 -2.20 -32.98 18.52
CA ILE A 64 -2.30 -31.66 19.16
C ILE A 64 -1.60 -30.59 18.31
N TRP A 65 -0.35 -30.80 17.90
CA TRP A 65 0.38 -29.80 17.11
C TRP A 65 -0.10 -29.69 15.67
N THR A 66 -0.97 -30.59 15.20
CA THR A 66 -1.58 -30.50 13.86
C THR A 66 -2.88 -29.71 13.92
N ILE A 67 -3.74 -30.00 14.92
CA ILE A 67 -5.03 -29.32 15.07
C ILE A 67 -4.84 -27.88 15.55
N LEU A 68 -3.92 -27.62 16.48
CA LEU A 68 -3.75 -26.29 17.06
C LEU A 68 -3.36 -25.22 16.02
N PRO A 69 -2.34 -25.42 15.15
CA PRO A 69 -2.03 -24.47 14.08
C PRO A 69 -3.16 -24.32 13.06
N ALA A 70 -3.92 -25.38 12.76
CA ALA A 70 -5.06 -25.28 11.86
C ALA A 70 -6.13 -24.32 12.39
N ILE A 71 -6.43 -24.39 13.70
CA ILE A 71 -7.34 -23.44 14.37
C ILE A 71 -6.77 -22.02 14.33
N ILE A 72 -5.47 -21.84 14.60
CA ILE A 72 -4.83 -20.52 14.55
C ILE A 72 -4.93 -19.90 13.14
N LEU A 73 -4.66 -20.69 12.09
CA LEU A 73 -4.79 -20.22 10.71
C LEU A 73 -6.21 -19.80 10.37
N LEU A 74 -7.24 -20.49 10.90
CA LEU A 74 -8.63 -20.09 10.72
C LEU A 74 -8.92 -18.71 11.34
N PHE A 75 -8.35 -18.40 12.51
CA PHE A 75 -8.47 -17.07 13.14
C PHE A 75 -7.74 -15.95 12.39
N ILE A 76 -6.72 -16.26 11.59
CA ILE A 76 -6.06 -15.29 10.70
C ILE A 76 -6.86 -15.14 9.39
N ALA A 77 -7.32 -16.26 8.83
CA ALA A 77 -7.99 -16.29 7.53
C ALA A 77 -9.35 -15.56 7.53
N MET A 78 -10.15 -15.68 8.60
CA MET A 78 -11.46 -15.06 8.67
C MET A 78 -11.45 -13.52 8.52
N PRO A 79 -10.68 -12.74 9.31
CA PRO A 79 -10.59 -11.30 9.10
C PRO A 79 -9.91 -10.94 7.78
N SER A 80 -8.93 -11.75 7.32
CA SER A 80 -8.25 -11.54 6.03
C SER A 80 -9.22 -11.62 4.85
N LEU A 81 -10.03 -12.68 4.77
CA LEU A 81 -11.01 -12.86 3.71
C LEU A 81 -12.09 -11.78 3.75
N ARG A 82 -12.57 -11.40 4.94
CA ARG A 82 -13.52 -10.29 5.08
C ARG A 82 -12.94 -9.00 4.49
N LEU A 83 -11.69 -8.68 4.80
CA LEU A 83 -11.04 -7.47 4.29
C LEU A 83 -10.81 -7.54 2.77
N LEU A 84 -10.45 -8.71 2.24
CA LEU A 84 -10.32 -8.92 0.80
C LEU A 84 -11.62 -8.58 0.05
N TYR A 85 -12.78 -9.05 0.54
CA TYR A 85 -14.06 -8.73 -0.09
C TYR A 85 -14.45 -7.25 0.06
N LEU A 86 -14.10 -6.60 1.18
CA LEU A 86 -14.32 -5.16 1.36
C LEU A 86 -13.47 -4.31 0.41
N LEU A 87 -12.26 -4.77 0.08
CA LEU A 87 -11.37 -4.10 -0.88
C LEU A 87 -11.87 -4.22 -2.33
N ASP A 88 -12.54 -5.33 -2.66
CA ASP A 88 -13.05 -5.62 -4.01
C ASP A 88 -14.45 -5.04 -4.25
N GLU A 89 -15.12 -4.53 -3.22
CA GLU A 89 -16.46 -3.97 -3.34
C GLU A 89 -16.45 -2.74 -4.27
N ILE A 90 -17.23 -2.83 -5.35
CA ILE A 90 -17.30 -1.79 -6.38
C ILE A 90 -18.25 -0.69 -5.89
N ASN A 91 -17.67 0.35 -5.29
CA ASN A 91 -18.38 1.60 -5.04
C ASN A 91 -18.59 2.39 -6.35
N GLU A 92 -19.66 3.17 -6.42
CA GLU A 92 -19.82 4.19 -7.47
C GLU A 92 -18.77 5.30 -7.25
N PRO A 93 -17.76 5.43 -8.13
CA PRO A 93 -16.74 6.45 -7.96
C PRO A 93 -17.30 7.80 -8.41
N SER A 94 -16.88 8.85 -7.71
CA SER A 94 -17.17 10.23 -8.09
C SER A 94 -16.20 10.76 -9.16
N ILE A 95 -14.97 10.23 -9.19
CA ILE A 95 -13.90 10.65 -10.10
C ILE A 95 -13.08 9.43 -10.51
N THR A 96 -12.67 9.41 -11.77
CA THR A 96 -11.73 8.48 -12.37
C THR A 96 -10.42 9.18 -12.69
N LEU A 97 -9.32 8.64 -12.17
CA LEU A 97 -7.96 9.02 -12.52
C LEU A 97 -7.31 7.86 -13.28
N LYS A 98 -6.80 8.11 -14.48
CA LYS A 98 -5.96 7.15 -15.18
C LYS A 98 -4.50 7.51 -14.98
N THR A 99 -3.70 6.49 -14.69
CA THR A 99 -2.28 6.59 -14.37
C THR A 99 -1.51 5.66 -15.29
N ILE A 100 -0.52 6.19 -15.98
CA ILE A 100 0.30 5.45 -16.94
C ILE A 100 1.75 5.53 -16.50
N GLY A 101 2.36 4.37 -16.27
CA GLY A 101 3.80 4.26 -15.99
C GLY A 101 4.64 4.32 -17.27
N HIS A 102 5.72 5.09 -17.22
CA HIS A 102 6.74 5.22 -18.26
C HIS A 102 8.14 5.11 -17.65
N GLN A 103 9.16 4.84 -18.45
CA GLN A 103 10.57 4.90 -18.09
C GLN A 103 11.06 6.37 -18.16
N TRP A 104 11.25 7.09 -17.05
CA TRP A 104 11.00 6.77 -15.64
C TRP A 104 10.23 7.92 -14.99
N TYR A 105 8.93 7.96 -15.25
CA TYR A 105 8.00 8.98 -14.77
C TYR A 105 6.56 8.44 -14.83
N TRP A 106 5.62 9.21 -14.30
CA TRP A 106 4.19 8.89 -14.35
C TRP A 106 3.45 9.93 -15.16
N SER A 107 2.53 9.52 -16.02
CA SER A 107 1.56 10.43 -16.62
C SER A 107 0.17 10.18 -16.04
N TYR A 108 -0.59 11.26 -15.86
CA TYR A 108 -1.91 11.23 -15.26
C TYR A 108 -2.93 11.86 -16.19
N GLU A 109 -4.07 11.21 -16.34
CA GLU A 109 -5.20 11.66 -17.16
C GLU A 109 -6.46 11.69 -16.29
N TYR A 110 -7.10 12.86 -16.20
CA TYR A 110 -8.40 13.00 -15.55
C TYR A 110 -9.51 12.84 -16.59
N SER A 111 -9.85 11.60 -16.93
CA SER A 111 -10.71 11.25 -18.07
C SER A 111 -12.16 11.76 -17.97
N ASP A 112 -12.64 12.04 -16.77
CA ASP A 112 -14.01 12.54 -16.54
C ASP A 112 -14.14 14.03 -16.90
N PHE A 113 -13.01 14.70 -17.11
CA PHE A 113 -12.89 16.13 -17.41
C PHE A 113 -12.26 16.30 -18.80
N ASN A 114 -12.52 17.43 -19.47
CA ASN A 114 -11.96 17.69 -20.80
C ASN A 114 -10.44 17.80 -20.76
N ASN A 115 -9.74 16.76 -21.25
CA ASN A 115 -8.31 16.70 -21.58
C ASN A 115 -7.34 17.30 -20.55
N ILE A 116 -7.55 17.03 -19.26
CA ILE A 116 -6.50 17.33 -18.26
C ILE A 116 -5.55 16.13 -18.22
N GLU A 117 -4.38 16.31 -18.85
CA GLU A 117 -3.27 15.36 -18.82
C GLU A 117 -1.96 16.06 -18.47
N PHE A 118 -1.10 15.41 -17.69
CA PHE A 118 0.25 15.91 -17.40
C PHE A 118 1.19 14.78 -17.00
N ASP A 119 2.48 15.05 -17.17
CA ASP A 119 3.57 14.21 -16.71
C ASP A 119 4.06 14.66 -15.33
N SER A 120 4.53 13.71 -14.53
CA SER A 120 5.05 13.89 -13.18
C SER A 120 6.44 13.27 -13.09
N TYR A 121 7.45 14.12 -13.02
CA TYR A 121 8.86 13.77 -12.89
C TYR A 121 9.37 14.07 -11.49
N MET A 122 10.34 13.29 -11.03
CA MET A 122 11.07 13.59 -9.80
C MET A 122 11.87 14.88 -9.95
N ILE A 123 11.77 15.78 -8.98
CA ILE A 123 12.61 16.99 -8.97
C ILE A 123 14.09 16.59 -8.73
N PRO A 124 15.04 16.97 -9.61
CA PRO A 124 16.45 16.68 -9.42
C PRO A 124 16.97 17.28 -8.12
N THR A 125 17.92 16.59 -7.47
CA THR A 125 18.42 17.01 -6.14
C THR A 125 19.04 18.40 -6.12
N ASN A 126 19.54 18.89 -7.26
CA ASN A 126 20.16 20.20 -7.40
C ASN A 126 19.13 21.34 -7.52
N GLU A 127 17.87 21.01 -7.82
CA GLU A 127 16.76 21.96 -7.99
C GLU A 127 15.79 21.93 -6.78
N LEU A 128 16.05 21.07 -5.81
CA LEU A 128 15.24 20.92 -4.60
C LEU A 128 15.28 22.19 -3.74
N SER A 129 14.09 22.60 -3.29
CA SER A 129 13.95 23.63 -2.27
C SER A 129 14.33 23.10 -0.88
N LEU A 130 14.69 23.97 0.07
CA LEU A 130 15.10 23.56 1.42
C LEU A 130 14.07 22.70 2.18
N ASN A 131 12.78 22.83 1.84
CA ASN A 131 11.68 22.11 2.50
C ASN A 131 11.19 20.89 1.72
N SER A 132 11.87 20.52 0.64
CA SER A 132 11.48 19.39 -0.21
C SER A 132 12.17 18.09 0.19
N PHE A 133 11.52 16.98 -0.13
CA PHE A 133 12.01 15.65 0.18
C PHE A 133 12.78 15.06 -0.99
N ARG A 134 14.05 14.76 -0.73
CA ARG A 134 14.95 14.10 -1.69
C ARG A 134 14.34 12.79 -2.19
N LEU A 135 14.28 12.61 -3.51
CA LEU A 135 13.72 11.46 -4.23
C LEU A 135 12.21 11.24 -4.12
N LEU A 136 11.48 12.13 -3.46
CA LEU A 136 10.03 11.97 -3.23
C LEU A 136 9.21 13.08 -3.86
N ASP A 137 9.70 14.33 -3.84
CA ASP A 137 8.98 15.43 -4.49
C ASP A 137 9.04 15.34 -6.01
N VAL A 138 7.93 15.75 -6.62
CA VAL A 138 7.70 15.80 -8.07
C VAL A 138 7.36 17.21 -8.51
N ASP A 139 7.57 17.49 -9.79
CA ASP A 139 7.22 18.76 -10.43
C ASP A 139 5.70 19.00 -10.43
N ASN A 140 4.91 18.02 -10.88
CA ASN A 140 3.46 18.06 -10.95
C ASN A 140 2.85 16.99 -10.04
N ARG A 141 2.08 17.44 -9.04
CA ARG A 141 1.42 16.56 -8.08
C ARG A 141 0.03 16.17 -8.58
N VAL A 142 -0.41 14.98 -8.22
CA VAL A 142 -1.77 14.51 -8.47
C VAL A 142 -2.71 15.14 -7.46
N VAL A 143 -3.56 16.06 -7.89
CA VAL A 143 -4.54 16.71 -7.00
C VAL A 143 -5.82 15.88 -6.97
N LEU A 144 -6.29 15.48 -5.79
CA LEU A 144 -7.50 14.68 -5.61
C LEU A 144 -8.39 15.26 -4.49
N PRO A 145 -9.72 15.13 -4.58
CA PRO A 145 -10.60 15.59 -3.52
C PRO A 145 -10.68 14.60 -2.35
N MET A 146 -10.54 15.11 -1.12
CA MET A 146 -10.80 14.34 0.09
C MET A 146 -12.29 13.96 0.22
N ASN A 147 -12.58 12.91 0.99
CA ASN A 147 -13.92 12.40 1.30
C ASN A 147 -14.77 12.08 0.05
N SER A 148 -14.11 11.67 -1.03
CA SER A 148 -14.75 11.26 -2.27
C SER A 148 -14.25 9.88 -2.68
N GLN A 149 -15.11 9.07 -3.30
CA GLN A 149 -14.71 7.77 -3.85
C GLN A 149 -13.99 8.02 -5.17
N ILE A 150 -12.73 7.61 -5.24
CA ILE A 150 -11.86 7.78 -6.40
C ILE A 150 -11.58 6.41 -6.98
N ARG A 151 -11.86 6.26 -8.27
CA ARG A 151 -11.40 5.12 -9.07
C ARG A 151 -10.07 5.47 -9.69
N ILE A 152 -9.06 4.63 -9.50
CA ILE A 152 -7.81 4.73 -10.25
C ILE A 152 -7.70 3.58 -11.25
N LEU A 153 -7.30 3.93 -12.46
CA LEU A 153 -7.00 3.01 -13.55
C LEU A 153 -5.50 3.04 -13.81
N VAL A 154 -4.79 1.95 -13.53
CA VAL A 154 -3.33 1.87 -13.65
C VAL A 154 -2.95 0.99 -14.84
N THR A 155 -2.10 1.52 -15.71
CA THR A 155 -1.49 0.80 -16.84
C THR A 155 -0.05 1.28 -17.05
N ALA A 156 0.62 0.77 -18.08
CA ALA A 156 1.96 1.20 -18.46
C ALA A 156 2.11 1.27 -19.98
N ALA A 157 3.00 2.14 -20.45
CA ALA A 157 3.27 2.31 -21.88
C ALA A 157 4.47 1.47 -22.37
N ASP A 158 5.36 1.05 -21.48
CA ASP A 158 6.61 0.36 -21.83
C ASP A 158 6.82 -0.97 -21.11
N VAL A 159 7.31 -0.97 -19.87
CA VAL A 159 7.56 -2.12 -19.01
C VAL A 159 6.56 -2.16 -17.87
N ILE A 160 6.65 -3.17 -17.01
CA ILE A 160 5.78 -3.23 -15.83
C ILE A 160 6.27 -2.18 -14.81
N HIS A 161 5.32 -1.43 -14.27
CA HIS A 161 5.51 -0.54 -13.12
C HIS A 161 4.49 -0.89 -12.05
N SER A 162 4.61 -0.31 -10.85
CA SER A 162 3.59 -0.49 -9.81
C SER A 162 3.34 0.80 -9.08
N TRP A 163 2.11 1.28 -9.18
CA TRP A 163 1.67 2.53 -8.58
C TRP A 163 1.26 2.28 -7.12
N THR A 164 1.97 2.90 -6.19
CA THR A 164 1.84 2.60 -4.77
C THR A 164 1.79 3.86 -3.93
N ILE A 165 0.77 3.96 -3.07
CA ILE A 165 0.68 4.97 -2.00
C ILE A 165 0.44 4.24 -0.67
N PRO A 166 1.48 4.01 0.14
CA PRO A 166 1.38 3.20 1.35
C PRO A 166 0.37 3.74 2.37
N ALA A 167 0.30 5.07 2.55
CA ALA A 167 -0.63 5.70 3.49
C ALA A 167 -2.12 5.50 3.11
N LEU A 168 -2.41 5.19 1.84
CA LEU A 168 -3.76 4.86 1.37
C LEU A 168 -4.02 3.35 1.32
N GLY A 169 -3.00 2.52 1.56
CA GLY A 169 -3.10 1.07 1.43
C GLY A 169 -3.27 0.61 -0.02
N VAL A 170 -2.83 1.42 -0.99
CA VAL A 170 -2.99 1.13 -2.42
C VAL A 170 -1.64 0.75 -3.03
N LYS A 171 -1.62 -0.40 -3.71
CA LYS A 171 -0.55 -0.85 -4.59
C LYS A 171 -1.18 -1.58 -5.77
N VAL A 172 -0.96 -1.09 -6.99
CA VAL A 172 -1.51 -1.70 -8.21
C VAL A 172 -0.48 -1.67 -9.33
N ASP A 173 -0.26 -2.82 -9.95
CA ASP A 173 0.69 -2.94 -11.05
C ASP A 173 0.13 -2.32 -12.33
N GLY A 174 0.92 -1.46 -12.97
CA GLY A 174 0.71 -0.99 -14.33
C GLY A 174 1.37 -1.97 -15.30
N THR A 175 0.55 -2.72 -16.03
CA THR A 175 1.02 -3.72 -17.00
C THR A 175 0.69 -3.25 -18.42
N PRO A 176 1.65 -3.24 -19.35
CA PRO A 176 1.37 -2.86 -20.73
C PRO A 176 0.28 -3.74 -21.35
N GLY A 177 -0.72 -3.12 -21.99
CA GLY A 177 -1.85 -3.81 -22.59
C GLY A 177 -2.94 -4.29 -21.61
N ARG A 178 -2.82 -3.97 -20.32
CA ARG A 178 -3.85 -4.24 -19.31
C ARG A 178 -4.15 -2.99 -18.49
N LEU A 179 -5.43 -2.80 -18.19
CA LEU A 179 -5.90 -1.69 -17.38
C LEU A 179 -6.43 -2.25 -16.06
N ASN A 180 -5.65 -2.07 -14.99
CA ASN A 180 -6.02 -2.50 -13.65
C ASN A 180 -6.79 -1.39 -12.94
N GLN A 181 -7.81 -1.76 -12.17
CA GLN A 181 -8.64 -0.83 -11.44
C GLN A 181 -8.54 -1.09 -9.94
N THR A 182 -8.54 -0.02 -9.15
CA THR A 182 -8.87 -0.08 -7.72
C THR A 182 -9.63 1.18 -7.31
N ASN A 183 -10.34 1.10 -6.19
CA ASN A 183 -11.05 2.23 -5.61
C ASN A 183 -10.43 2.58 -4.27
N PHE A 184 -10.35 3.87 -3.95
CA PHE A 184 -9.95 4.31 -2.63
C PHE A 184 -10.62 5.63 -2.26
N LEU A 185 -10.57 5.96 -0.98
CA LEU A 185 -11.07 7.21 -0.42
C LEU A 185 -9.99 7.80 0.50
N ILE A 186 -9.82 9.12 0.42
CA ILE A 186 -8.87 9.86 1.25
C ILE A 186 -9.62 10.61 2.36
N ASN A 187 -9.35 10.30 3.63
CA ASN A 187 -10.10 10.82 4.78
C ASN A 187 -9.67 12.23 5.25
N ARG A 188 -8.49 12.70 4.83
CA ARG A 188 -7.90 13.95 5.35
C ARG A 188 -7.11 14.69 4.27
N PRO A 189 -7.03 16.03 4.34
CA PRO A 189 -6.20 16.79 3.42
C PRO A 189 -4.71 16.58 3.71
N GLY A 190 -3.86 16.80 2.71
CA GLY A 190 -2.40 16.72 2.85
C GLY A 190 -1.69 16.11 1.65
N LEU A 191 -0.37 15.93 1.78
CA LEU A 191 0.48 15.30 0.79
C LEU A 191 0.76 13.83 1.15
N PHE A 192 0.49 12.92 0.21
CA PHE A 192 0.75 11.50 0.35
C PHE A 192 1.77 11.06 -0.69
N TYR A 193 2.84 10.44 -0.20
CA TYR A 193 3.99 10.07 -1.00
C TYR A 193 4.00 8.57 -1.25
N GLY A 194 4.47 8.20 -2.43
CA GLY A 194 4.61 6.85 -2.93
C GLY A 194 5.81 6.71 -3.84
N GLN A 195 6.14 5.47 -4.20
CA GLN A 195 7.21 5.16 -5.14
C GLN A 195 6.81 3.97 -6.00
N CYS A 196 7.41 3.86 -7.19
CA CYS A 196 7.26 2.68 -8.01
C CYS A 196 7.70 1.42 -7.23
N SER A 197 6.84 0.41 -7.21
CA SER A 197 7.04 -0.82 -6.40
C SER A 197 7.24 -2.09 -7.25
N GLU A 198 7.64 -1.92 -8.52
CA GLU A 198 7.99 -3.00 -9.45
C GLU A 198 9.22 -2.59 -10.27
N ILE A 199 10.16 -3.51 -10.48
CA ILE A 199 11.44 -3.20 -11.11
C ILE A 199 11.27 -2.78 -12.58
N CYS A 200 11.65 -1.54 -12.91
CA CYS A 200 11.39 -0.96 -14.23
C CYS A 200 12.64 -0.38 -14.95
N GLY A 201 13.84 -0.73 -14.49
CA GLY A 201 15.12 -0.37 -15.14
C GLY A 201 15.99 0.60 -14.32
N ALA A 202 16.85 1.35 -15.00
CA ALA A 202 17.95 2.11 -14.39
C ALA A 202 17.49 3.13 -13.35
N ASN A 203 16.40 3.87 -13.62
CA ASN A 203 15.88 4.89 -12.72
C ASN A 203 14.64 4.43 -11.94
N HIS A 204 14.51 3.12 -11.67
CA HIS A 204 13.40 2.55 -10.91
C HIS A 204 13.17 3.27 -9.56
N SER A 205 14.24 3.65 -8.86
CA SER A 205 14.15 4.36 -7.57
C SER A 205 13.81 5.86 -7.68
N PHE A 206 13.70 6.41 -8.89
CA PHE A 206 13.62 7.85 -9.17
C PHE A 206 12.33 8.28 -9.87
N MET A 207 11.25 7.52 -9.68
CA MET A 207 9.91 7.84 -10.19
C MET A 207 8.86 7.80 -9.05
N PRO A 208 8.92 8.77 -8.12
CA PRO A 208 8.00 8.87 -7.00
C PRO A 208 6.60 9.28 -7.46
N ILE A 209 5.66 9.17 -6.54
CA ILE A 209 4.26 9.54 -6.71
C ILE A 209 3.90 10.48 -5.57
N VAL A 210 3.26 11.61 -5.89
CA VAL A 210 2.75 12.53 -4.86
C VAL A 210 1.30 12.87 -5.15
N ILE A 211 0.44 12.54 -4.18
CA ILE A 211 -0.96 12.95 -4.17
C ILE A 211 -1.12 14.14 -3.23
N GLU A 212 -1.77 15.18 -3.72
CA GLU A 212 -2.25 16.29 -2.93
C GLU A 212 -3.77 16.16 -2.73
N SER A 213 -4.17 15.82 -1.51
CA SER A 213 -5.58 15.73 -1.13
C SER A 213 -6.09 17.07 -0.62
N ILE A 214 -7.12 17.61 -1.25
CA ILE A 214 -7.70 18.91 -0.91
C ILE A 214 -9.23 18.84 -0.75
N PRO A 215 -9.87 19.81 -0.09
CA PRO A 215 -11.33 19.87 -0.05
C PRO A 215 -11.95 20.00 -1.45
N VAL A 216 -13.11 19.37 -1.66
CA VAL A 216 -13.83 19.32 -2.95
C VAL A 216 -13.98 20.70 -3.61
N ASN A 217 -14.30 21.74 -2.84
CA ASN A 217 -14.47 23.10 -3.38
C ASN A 217 -13.19 23.66 -4.01
N TYR A 218 -12.01 23.34 -3.46
CA TYR A 218 -10.73 23.76 -4.04
C TYR A 218 -10.36 22.89 -5.24
N PHE A 219 -10.68 21.60 -5.19
CA PHE A 219 -10.51 20.69 -6.31
C PHE A 219 -11.29 21.16 -7.55
N ILE A 220 -12.57 21.53 -7.38
CA ILE A 220 -13.40 22.05 -8.48
C ILE A 220 -12.78 23.33 -9.07
N LYS A 221 -12.27 24.23 -8.23
CA LYS A 221 -11.57 25.44 -8.72
C LYS A 221 -10.30 25.10 -9.49
N TRP A 222 -9.50 24.16 -8.97
CA TRP A 222 -8.27 23.69 -9.62
C TRP A 222 -8.56 23.10 -11.00
N ILE A 223 -9.55 22.20 -11.09
CA ILE A 223 -10.04 21.64 -12.37
C ILE A 223 -10.49 22.75 -13.31
N SER A 224 -11.32 23.68 -12.85
CA SER A 224 -11.84 24.76 -13.71
C SER A 224 -10.75 25.68 -14.25
N ASN A 225 -9.67 25.90 -13.51
CA ASN A 225 -8.55 26.71 -13.96
C ASN A 225 -7.74 25.99 -15.04
N ASN A 226 -7.47 24.69 -14.85
CA ASN A 226 -6.71 23.88 -15.80
C ASN A 226 -7.52 23.54 -17.07
N MET A 227 -8.85 23.54 -17.01
CA MET A 227 -9.67 23.43 -18.23
C MET A 227 -9.61 24.68 -19.11
N ASN A 228 -9.31 25.84 -18.51
CA ASN A 228 -9.33 27.14 -19.19
C ASN A 228 -7.92 27.58 -19.66
N SER A 229 -6.88 26.84 -19.30
CA SER A 229 -5.49 27.04 -19.74
C SER A 229 -5.19 26.20 -20.97
#